data_AF-A0A2T7NS63-F1
#
_entry.id   AF-A0A2T7NS63-F1
#
_cell.length_a   1.000
_cell.length_b   1.000
_cell.length_c   1.000
_cell.angle_alpha   90.00
_cell.angle_beta   90.00
_cell.angle_gamma   90.00
#
_symmetry.space_group_name_H-M   'P 1'
#
loop_
_entity.id
_entity.type
_entity.pdbx_description
1 polymer ?
#
loop_
_entity_poly.entity_id
_entity_poly.type
_entity_poly.pdbx_seq_one_letter_code
_entity_poly.pdbx_strand_id
1 'polypeptide(L)'
;MPTGEMQKALEEKLRQGSALNDVLRSLNNRYCVVSNKGSSEDLKIHSNVILNMVQNLMEENNGAFFTNGVIVKCNKIVQKFVQKRERAEGLSREEAELQTMQAIAAGTELSEFYKTLLTMMIAVFLPVIGAFILTTTVLLCSVM
;
A
#
# COMPACT_ATOMS: atom_id res chain seq x y z
N MET A 1 3.18 -19.84 -23.72
CA MET A 1 2.88 -18.81 -22.70
C MET A 1 3.78 -19.04 -21.50
N PRO A 2 4.83 -18.22 -21.31
CA PRO A 2 5.83 -18.36 -20.24
C PRO A 2 5.21 -18.42 -18.82
N THR A 3 4.00 -17.90 -18.67
CA THR A 3 3.23 -17.82 -17.42
C THR A 3 2.88 -19.17 -16.82
N GLY A 4 2.59 -20.19 -17.64
CA GLY A 4 2.14 -21.49 -17.14
C GLY A 4 3.24 -22.28 -16.42
N GLU A 5 4.48 -22.22 -16.92
CA GLU A 5 5.62 -22.90 -16.29
C GLU A 5 6.05 -22.21 -15.00
N MET A 6 6.10 -20.88 -14.99
CA MET A 6 6.44 -20.11 -13.78
C MET A 6 5.38 -20.30 -12.68
N GLN A 7 4.10 -20.35 -13.06
CA GLN A 7 3.01 -20.61 -12.12
C GLN A 7 3.10 -22.01 -11.51
N LYS A 8 3.33 -23.04 -12.35
CA LYS A 8 3.51 -24.42 -11.88
C LYS A 8 4.73 -24.57 -10.95
N ALA A 9 5.82 -23.87 -11.24
CA ALA A 9 7.01 -23.87 -10.38
C ALA A 9 6.73 -23.23 -9.02
N LEU A 10 5.98 -22.12 -8.98
CA LEU A 10 5.54 -21.50 -7.72
C LEU A 10 4.62 -22.43 -6.93
N GLU A 11 3.63 -23.04 -7.56
CA GLU A 11 2.69 -23.96 -6.92
C GLU A 11 3.41 -25.15 -6.28
N GLU A 12 4.38 -25.74 -6.98
CA GLU A 12 5.19 -26.84 -6.42
C GLU A 12 6.03 -26.37 -5.22
N LYS A 13 6.56 -25.14 -5.25
CA LYS A 13 7.25 -24.55 -4.10
C LYS A 13 6.32 -24.29 -2.91
N LEU A 14 5.07 -23.91 -3.16
CA LEU A 14 4.08 -23.73 -2.10
C LEU A 14 3.68 -25.07 -1.47
N ARG A 15 3.56 -26.15 -2.26
CA ARG A 15 3.27 -27.50 -1.76
C ARG A 15 4.34 -28.04 -0.80
N GLN A 16 5.59 -27.59 -0.93
CA GLN A 16 6.71 -28.01 -0.08
C GLN A 16 6.67 -27.43 1.35
N GLY A 17 5.69 -26.58 1.68
CA GLY A 17 5.52 -26.07 3.04
C GLY A 17 6.61 -25.05 3.40
N SER A 18 6.41 -23.78 3.03
CA SER A 18 7.32 -22.69 3.38
C SER A 18 6.59 -21.58 4.16
N ALA A 19 7.35 -20.69 4.82
CA ALA A 19 6.82 -19.46 5.44
C ALA A 19 6.04 -18.59 4.45
N LEU A 20 6.31 -18.74 3.14
CA LEU A 20 5.54 -18.11 2.07
C LEU A 20 4.06 -18.56 2.08
N ASN A 21 3.75 -19.80 2.45
CA ASN A 21 2.36 -20.25 2.56
C ASN A 21 1.57 -19.47 3.61
N ASP A 22 2.17 -19.19 4.75
CA ASP A 22 1.47 -18.46 5.82
C ASP A 22 1.22 -17.01 5.41
N VAL A 23 2.19 -16.39 4.72
CA VAL A 23 2.02 -15.07 4.11
C VAL A 23 0.90 -15.09 3.07
N LEU A 24 0.91 -16.05 2.13
CA LEU A 24 -0.13 -16.13 1.11
C LEU A 24 -1.52 -16.37 1.70
N ARG A 25 -1.64 -17.21 2.73
CA ARG A 25 -2.91 -17.41 3.45
C ARG A 25 -3.42 -16.13 4.08
N SER A 26 -2.54 -15.34 4.71
CA SER A 26 -2.92 -14.02 5.27
C SER A 26 -3.40 -13.02 4.21
N LEU A 27 -3.03 -13.25 2.94
CA LEU A 27 -3.43 -12.46 1.78
C LEU A 27 -4.60 -13.09 1.01
N ASN A 28 -5.36 -14.01 1.63
CA ASN A 28 -6.43 -14.80 1.02
C ASN A 28 -6.00 -15.54 -0.25
N ASN A 29 -4.74 -15.99 -0.29
CA ASN A 29 -4.11 -16.64 -1.43
C ASN A 29 -4.21 -15.81 -2.73
N ARG A 30 -4.29 -14.48 -2.64
CA ARG A 30 -4.20 -13.60 -3.80
C ARG A 30 -2.73 -13.43 -4.20
N TYR A 31 -2.33 -14.08 -5.29
CA TYR A 31 -1.01 -13.92 -5.89
C TYR A 31 -1.08 -14.02 -7.41
N CYS A 32 -0.18 -13.34 -8.10
CA CYS A 32 0.02 -13.50 -9.53
C CYS A 32 1.51 -13.68 -9.84
N VAL A 33 1.81 -14.43 -10.89
CA VAL A 33 3.17 -14.62 -11.38
C VAL A 33 3.35 -13.80 -12.64
N VAL A 34 4.31 -12.88 -12.60
CA VAL A 34 4.62 -11.98 -13.70
C VAL A 34 6.09 -12.06 -14.07
N SER A 35 6.38 -11.91 -15.36
CA SER A 35 7.74 -11.70 -15.84
C SER A 35 7.91 -10.25 -16.25
N ASN A 36 8.88 -9.56 -15.65
CA ASN A 36 9.29 -8.22 -16.09
C ASN A 36 10.12 -8.26 -17.38
N LYS A 37 10.43 -9.47 -17.87
CA LYS A 37 11.05 -9.72 -19.16
C LYS A 37 9.97 -10.21 -20.12
N GLY A 38 10.01 -9.76 -21.37
CA GLY A 38 9.06 -10.20 -22.37
C GLY A 38 8.85 -9.13 -23.43
N SER A 39 8.04 -9.46 -24.42
CA SER A 39 7.56 -8.47 -25.39
C SER A 39 6.58 -7.49 -24.73
N SER A 40 6.29 -6.38 -25.40
CA SER A 40 5.22 -5.45 -24.99
C SER A 40 3.87 -6.17 -24.82
N GLU A 41 3.62 -7.20 -25.65
CA GLU A 41 2.39 -7.98 -25.57
C GLU A 41 2.34 -8.86 -24.31
N ASP A 42 3.46 -9.50 -23.96
CA ASP A 42 3.55 -10.27 -22.71
C ASP A 42 3.33 -9.37 -21.48
N LEU A 43 3.91 -8.17 -21.49
CA LEU A 43 3.74 -7.19 -20.41
C LEU A 43 2.29 -6.70 -20.29
N LYS A 44 1.58 -6.51 -21.41
CA LYS A 44 0.15 -6.16 -21.41
C LYS A 44 -0.69 -7.28 -20.81
N ILE A 45 -0.42 -8.53 -21.18
CA ILE A 45 -1.12 -9.70 -20.63
C ILE A 45 -0.95 -9.74 -19.10
N HIS A 46 0.29 -9.60 -18.61
CA HIS A 46 0.55 -9.55 -17.17
C HIS A 46 -0.12 -8.35 -16.47
N SER A 47 -0.10 -7.18 -17.10
CA SER A 47 -0.78 -5.99 -16.56
C SER A 47 -2.28 -6.21 -16.42
N ASN A 48 -2.93 -6.82 -17.42
CA ASN A 48 -4.35 -7.13 -17.36
C ASN A 48 -4.69 -8.09 -16.22
N VAL A 49 -3.83 -9.10 -15.96
CA VAL A 49 -4.02 -10.00 -14.82
C VAL A 49 -4.01 -9.24 -13.49
N ILE A 50 -3.03 -8.34 -13.30
CA ILE A 50 -2.94 -7.51 -12.08
C ILE A 50 -4.16 -6.60 -11.95
N LEU A 51 -4.53 -5.91 -13.03
CA LEU A 51 -5.67 -4.98 -13.02
C LEU A 51 -6.98 -5.70 -12.67
N ASN A 52 -7.21 -6.88 -13.24
CA ASN A 52 -8.38 -7.70 -12.90
C ASN A 52 -8.37 -8.12 -11.42
N MET A 53 -7.21 -8.49 -10.86
CA MET A 53 -7.10 -8.79 -9.43
C MET A 53 -7.44 -7.59 -8.55
N VAL A 54 -6.98 -6.40 -8.93
CA VAL A 54 -7.29 -5.15 -8.20
C VAL A 54 -8.78 -4.82 -8.29
N GLN A 55 -9.39 -4.98 -9.47
CA GLN A 55 -10.83 -4.77 -9.66
C GLN A 55 -11.66 -5.72 -8.79
N ASN A 56 -11.36 -7.01 -8.80
CA ASN A 56 -12.02 -7.99 -7.94
C ASN A 56 -11.87 -7.62 -6.46
N LEU A 57 -10.68 -7.21 -6.04
CA LEU A 57 -10.44 -6.78 -4.66
C LEU A 57 -11.26 -5.53 -4.30
N MET A 58 -11.42 -4.58 -5.23
CA MET A 58 -12.27 -3.42 -5.01
C MET A 58 -13.74 -3.82 -4.88
N GLU A 59 -14.23 -4.72 -5.72
CA GLU A 59 -15.60 -5.23 -5.66
C GLU A 59 -15.87 -6.01 -4.37
N GLU A 60 -14.96 -6.89 -3.97
CA GLU A 60 -15.01 -7.63 -2.68
C GLU A 60 -15.09 -6.68 -1.48
N ASN A 61 -14.48 -5.49 -1.58
CA ASN A 61 -14.51 -4.46 -0.55
C ASN A 61 -15.63 -3.42 -0.76
N ASN A 62 -16.61 -3.66 -1.64
CA ASN A 62 -17.68 -2.71 -1.96
C ASN A 62 -17.17 -1.31 -2.38
N GLY A 63 -16.04 -1.28 -3.08
CA GLY A 63 -15.35 -0.05 -3.49
C GLY A 63 -14.64 0.68 -2.34
N ALA A 64 -14.61 0.12 -1.12
CA ALA A 64 -13.90 0.70 0.00
C ALA A 64 -12.38 0.58 -0.20
N PHE A 65 -11.68 1.67 0.11
CA PHE A 65 -10.22 1.69 0.13
C PHE A 65 -9.70 1.28 1.51
N PHE A 66 -8.48 0.77 1.54
CA PHE A 66 -7.77 0.54 2.80
C PHE A 66 -7.72 1.85 3.61
N THR A 67 -8.10 1.77 4.88
CA THR A 67 -8.06 2.89 5.81
C THR A 67 -7.53 2.45 7.16
N ASN A 68 -6.92 3.37 7.89
CA ASN A 68 -6.48 3.20 9.26
C ASN A 68 -6.48 4.55 9.98
N GLY A 69 -6.11 4.57 11.26
CA GLY A 69 -6.08 5.79 12.06
C GLY A 69 -5.16 6.89 11.48
N VAL A 70 -4.09 6.51 10.78
CA VAL A 70 -3.17 7.45 10.13
C VAL A 70 -3.81 8.08 8.90
N ILE A 71 -4.37 7.25 8.01
CA ILE A 71 -5.07 7.70 6.79
C ILE A 71 -6.24 8.61 7.15
N VAL A 72 -7.02 8.27 8.17
CA VAL A 72 -8.13 9.11 8.67
C VAL A 72 -7.64 10.48 9.12
N LYS A 73 -6.51 10.54 9.85
CA LYS A 73 -5.92 11.82 10.29
C LYS A 73 -5.38 12.64 9.12
N CYS A 74 -4.69 12.01 8.16
CA CYS A 74 -4.24 12.65 6.94
C CYS A 74 -5.43 13.23 6.15
N ASN A 75 -6.50 12.45 5.94
CA ASN A 75 -7.71 12.90 5.25
C ASN A 75 -8.34 14.10 5.95
N LYS A 76 -8.39 14.14 7.29
CA LYS A 76 -8.88 15.31 8.04
C LYS A 76 -8.05 16.57 7.77
N ILE A 77 -6.73 16.45 7.62
CA ILE A 77 -5.85 17.59 7.31
C ILE A 77 -6.13 18.09 5.89
N VAL A 78 -6.15 17.17 4.91
CA VAL A 78 -6.44 17.50 3.52
C VAL A 78 -7.80 18.20 3.40
N GLN A 79 -8.84 17.68 4.05
CA GLN A 79 -10.17 18.27 4.04
C GLN A 79 -10.20 19.69 4.66
N LYS A 80 -9.36 19.99 5.65
CA LYS A 80 -9.23 21.36 6.17
C LYS A 80 -8.64 22.31 5.13
N PHE A 81 -7.65 21.85 4.35
CA PHE A 81 -7.07 22.65 3.26
C PHE A 81 -8.07 22.88 2.13
N VAL A 82 -8.82 21.84 1.73
CA VAL A 82 -9.90 21.95 0.74
C VAL A 82 -10.94 22.99 1.19
N GLN A 83 -11.48 22.85 2.40
CA GLN A 83 -12.48 23.80 2.92
C GLN A 83 -11.93 25.23 3.06
N LYS A 84 -10.64 25.38 3.34
CA LYS A 84 -10.01 26.70 3.40
C LYS A 84 -10.01 27.36 2.03
N ARG A 85 -9.68 26.61 0.97
CA ARG A 85 -9.72 27.08 -0.42
C ARG A 85 -11.13 27.39 -0.89
N GLU A 86 -12.10 26.51 -0.63
CA GLU A 86 -13.52 26.77 -0.94
C GLU A 86 -13.98 28.12 -0.37
N ARG A 87 -13.64 28.41 0.89
CA ARG A 87 -14.06 29.65 1.57
C ARG A 87 -13.27 30.88 1.15
N ALA A 88 -11.95 30.77 1.00
CA ALA A 88 -11.08 31.92 0.75
C ALA A 88 -11.06 32.34 -0.72
N GLU A 89 -11.21 31.37 -1.62
CA GLU A 89 -11.04 31.55 -3.07
C GLU A 89 -12.38 31.38 -3.82
N GLY A 90 -13.44 30.96 -3.14
CA GLY A 90 -14.77 30.76 -3.74
C GLY A 90 -14.82 29.60 -4.73
N LEU A 91 -13.85 28.68 -4.65
CA LEU A 91 -13.73 27.54 -5.57
C LEU A 91 -14.85 26.53 -5.35
N SER A 92 -15.21 25.83 -6.42
CA SER A 92 -15.99 24.60 -6.29
C SER A 92 -15.19 23.55 -5.50
N ARG A 93 -15.89 22.58 -4.91
CA ARG A 93 -15.26 21.50 -4.15
C ARG A 93 -14.23 20.74 -4.97
N GLU A 94 -14.54 20.46 -6.23
CA GLU A 94 -13.66 19.73 -7.14
C GLU A 94 -12.37 20.50 -7.44
N GLU A 95 -12.48 21.80 -7.72
CA GLU A 95 -11.32 22.67 -7.93
C GLU A 95 -10.47 22.80 -6.67
N ALA A 96 -11.10 22.95 -5.50
CA ALA A 96 -10.40 23.04 -4.22
C ALA A 96 -9.67 21.73 -3.87
N GLU A 97 -10.27 20.56 -4.17
CA GLU A 97 -9.64 19.25 -4.03
C GLU A 97 -8.44 19.10 -4.96
N LEU A 98 -8.59 19.41 -6.25
CA LEU A 98 -7.51 19.34 -7.23
C LEU A 98 -6.34 20.25 -6.87
N GLN A 99 -6.61 21.51 -6.52
CA GLN A 99 -5.56 22.45 -6.14
C GLN A 99 -4.86 22.03 -4.84
N THR A 100 -5.61 21.49 -3.87
CA THR A 100 -5.02 20.95 -2.64
C THR A 100 -4.09 19.78 -2.94
N MET A 101 -4.49 18.85 -3.81
CA MET A 101 -3.64 17.74 -4.25
C MET A 101 -2.37 18.24 -4.94
N GLN A 102 -2.49 19.21 -5.84
CA GLN A 102 -1.35 19.81 -6.53
C GLN A 102 -0.40 20.52 -5.56
N ALA A 103 -0.94 21.26 -4.58
CA ALA A 103 -0.13 21.97 -3.59
C ALA A 103 0.59 21.02 -2.62
N ILE A 104 -0.04 19.90 -2.25
CA ILE A 104 0.60 18.83 -1.48
C ILE A 104 1.71 18.18 -2.29
N ALA A 105 1.45 17.82 -3.56
CA ALA A 105 2.42 17.19 -4.45
C ALA A 105 3.62 18.10 -4.78
N ALA A 106 3.36 19.40 -4.98
CA ALA A 106 4.39 20.43 -5.18
C ALA A 106 5.11 20.80 -3.89
N GLY A 107 4.60 20.37 -2.74
CA GLY A 107 5.26 20.62 -1.47
C GLY A 107 5.14 22.05 -0.94
N THR A 108 4.07 22.75 -1.31
CA THR A 108 3.85 24.13 -0.85
C THR A 108 3.02 24.17 0.44
N GLU A 109 2.27 23.11 0.76
CA GLU A 109 1.55 22.92 2.05
C GLU A 109 2.27 21.96 3.03
N LEU A 110 3.53 21.66 2.72
CA LEU A 110 4.34 20.54 3.22
C LEU A 110 4.58 20.52 4.73
N SER A 111 4.58 21.67 5.43
CA SER A 111 5.05 21.71 6.82
C SER A 111 4.17 20.92 7.79
N GLU A 112 2.84 21.07 7.73
CA GLU A 112 1.94 20.42 8.70
C GLU A 112 1.62 18.98 8.31
N PHE A 113 1.38 18.73 7.01
CA PHE A 113 1.02 17.40 6.51
C PHE A 113 2.17 16.40 6.65
N TYR A 114 3.39 16.75 6.21
CA TYR A 114 4.52 15.82 6.27
C TYR A 114 5.08 15.69 7.67
N LYS A 115 5.05 16.74 8.52
CA LYS A 115 5.36 16.57 9.95
C LYS A 115 4.40 15.57 10.58
N THR A 116 3.10 15.72 10.34
CA THR A 116 2.10 14.80 10.88
C THR A 116 2.28 13.38 10.34
N LEU A 117 2.53 13.23 9.04
CA LEU A 117 2.81 11.93 8.42
C LEU A 117 4.08 11.29 8.99
N LEU A 118 5.16 12.06 9.15
CA LEU A 118 6.43 11.61 9.71
C LEU A 118 6.28 11.21 11.19
N THR A 119 5.61 12.04 12.00
CA THR A 119 5.32 11.72 13.41
C THR A 119 4.48 10.45 13.52
N MET A 120 3.49 10.26 12.65
CA MET A 120 2.68 9.04 12.64
C MET A 120 3.46 7.82 12.15
N MET A 121 4.30 7.96 11.13
CA MET A 121 5.21 6.89 10.69
C MET A 121 6.14 6.47 11.83
N ILE A 122 6.74 7.43 12.55
CA ILE A 122 7.56 7.13 13.72
C ILE A 122 6.72 6.39 14.78
N ALA A 123 5.55 6.90 15.14
CA ALA A 123 4.72 6.28 16.18
C ALA A 123 4.24 4.86 15.83
N VAL A 124 4.04 4.55 14.55
CA VAL A 124 3.54 3.23 14.09
C VAL A 124 4.68 2.26 13.82
N PHE A 125 5.76 2.70 13.15
CA PHE A 125 6.84 1.81 12.72
C PHE A 125 7.95 1.66 13.77
N LEU A 126 8.24 2.69 14.58
CA LEU A 126 9.30 2.61 15.60
C LEU A 126 9.03 1.52 16.66
N PRO A 127 7.78 1.30 17.14
CA PRO A 127 7.49 0.19 18.06
C PRO A 127 7.64 -1.18 17.39
N VAL A 128 7.31 -1.29 16.10
CA VAL A 128 7.43 -2.54 15.33
C VAL A 128 8.91 -2.91 15.15
N ILE A 129 9.76 -1.92 14.83
CA ILE A 129 11.21 -2.10 14.74
C ILE A 129 11.80 -2.41 16.12
N GLY A 130 11.37 -1.70 17.18
CA GLY A 130 11.80 -1.94 18.55
C GLY A 130 11.45 -3.34 19.06
N ALA A 131 10.25 -3.84 18.74
CA ALA A 131 9.84 -5.20 19.05
C ALA A 131 10.70 -6.25 18.30
N PHE A 132 11.08 -5.96 17.04
CA PHE A 132 11.94 -6.85 16.24
C PHE A 132 13.38 -6.92 16.76
N ILE A 133 13.91 -5.82 17.31
CA ILE A 133 15.23 -5.78 17.94
C ILE A 133 15.22 -6.48 19.30
N LEU A 134 14.14 -6.36 20.08
CA LEU A 134 14.01 -7.07 21.36
C LEU A 134 13.87 -8.59 21.17
N THR A 135 13.08 -9.04 20.20
CA THR A 135 12.89 -10.49 19.97
C THR A 135 14.18 -11.16 19.47
N THR A 136 14.98 -10.49 18.65
CA THR A 136 16.27 -11.01 18.17
C THR A 136 17.33 -11.04 19.28
N THR A 137 17.40 -10.02 20.13
CA THR A 137 18.33 -9.99 21.28
C THR A 137 17.97 -11.02 22.36
N VAL A 138 16.68 -11.21 22.65
CA VAL A 138 16.22 -12.25 23.59
C VAL A 138 16.48 -13.66 23.05
N LEU A 139 16.35 -13.89 21.74
CA LEU A 139 16.71 -15.17 21.13
C LEU A 139 18.22 -15.45 21.23
N LEU A 140 19.06 -14.43 21.01
CA LEU A 140 20.52 -14.54 21.14
C LEU A 140 20.96 -14.79 22.59
N CYS A 141 20.34 -14.15 23.58
CA CYS A 141 20.65 -14.37 25.00
C CYS A 141 20.09 -15.69 25.56
N SER A 142 19.10 -16.32 24.90
CA SER A 142 18.54 -17.62 25.33
C SER A 142 19.29 -18.83 24.74
N VAL A 143 20.26 -18.60 23.86
CA VAL A 143 21.07 -19.62 23.18
C VAL A 143 22.55 -19.58 23.65
N MET A 144 22.88 -18.72 24.62
CA MET A 144 24.20 -18.64 25.28
C MET A 144 24.18 -19.29 26.67
#